data_AF-A0A3N9N4U9-F1
#
_entry.id   AF-A0A3N9N4U9-F1
#
_cell.length_a   1.000
_cell.length_b   1.000
_cell.length_c   1.000
_cell.angle_alpha   90.00
_cell.angle_beta   90.00
_cell.angle_gamma   90.00
#
_symmetry.space_group_name_H-M   'P 1'
#
loop_
_entity.id
_entity.type
_entity.pdbx_description
1 polymer ?
#
loop_
_entity_poly.entity_id
_entity_poly.type
_entity_poly.pdbx_seq_one_letter_code
_entity_poly.pdbx_strand_id
1 'polypeptide(L)'
;MNEDGLNDIGVIEEELECARLIQRKKDMSPVESPYYKIYPVQWYIFIKDRWLYDQSLNGKILSISKRELPLIGLVKSPVDYVKEFCFKRNICLMEYSDFGVQSMAYELIGFQWYQWESHGAPDPNIKYNIKVVVYRNISLEEVQKLYTVNRNKKEDYRYIEYGNVMRYIDRQMKQIDEMRTTDSDLENTDFYDDLKTTILNTSIKIATNLGQ
;
A
#
# COMPACT_ATOMS: atom_id res chain seq x y z
N MET A 1 -0.14 -35.93 -17.24
CA MET A 1 -0.37 -36.97 -18.26
C MET A 1 -0.40 -38.28 -17.50
N ASN A 2 -1.48 -39.03 -17.57
CA ASN A 2 -1.70 -40.35 -16.94
C ASN A 2 -1.32 -41.53 -17.88
N GLU A 3 -0.55 -41.26 -18.95
CA GLU A 3 -0.10 -42.22 -19.97
C GLU A 3 -1.19 -42.80 -20.90
N ASP A 4 -2.41 -42.24 -20.91
CA ASP A 4 -3.49 -42.67 -21.82
C ASP A 4 -3.42 -42.04 -23.24
N GLY A 5 -2.46 -41.14 -23.47
CA GLY A 5 -2.28 -40.44 -24.74
C GLY A 5 -3.19 -39.22 -24.95
N LEU A 6 -3.97 -38.82 -23.94
CA LEU A 6 -4.84 -37.64 -23.96
C LEU A 6 -4.21 -36.46 -23.20
N ASN A 7 -4.76 -35.27 -23.44
CA ASN A 7 -4.39 -34.06 -22.70
C ASN A 7 -5.25 -33.97 -21.43
N ASP A 8 -4.62 -34.13 -20.26
CA ASP A 8 -5.25 -33.94 -18.96
C ASP A 8 -4.95 -32.55 -18.41
N ILE A 9 -5.92 -31.94 -17.72
CA ILE A 9 -5.72 -30.72 -16.96
C ILE A 9 -6.04 -30.99 -15.48
N GLY A 10 -5.07 -30.68 -14.62
CA GLY A 10 -5.28 -30.58 -13.18
C GLY A 10 -5.53 -29.13 -12.79
N VAL A 11 -6.60 -28.88 -12.05
CA VAL A 11 -6.93 -27.57 -11.49
C VAL A 11 -6.59 -27.57 -10.01
N ILE A 12 -5.82 -26.57 -9.59
CA ILE A 12 -5.55 -26.30 -8.18
C ILE A 12 -6.43 -25.11 -7.78
N GLU A 13 -7.26 -25.33 -6.77
CA GLU A 13 -8.04 -24.26 -6.14
C GLU A 13 -7.39 -23.92 -4.79
N GLU A 14 -7.18 -22.64 -4.57
CA GLU A 14 -6.58 -22.11 -3.34
C GLU A 14 -7.50 -21.03 -2.79
N GLU A 15 -7.82 -21.13 -1.50
CA GLU A 15 -8.50 -20.09 -0.75
C GLU A 15 -7.51 -19.35 0.14
N LEU A 16 -7.52 -18.03 0.00
CA LEU A 16 -6.70 -17.10 0.78
C LEU A 16 -7.65 -16.09 1.43
N GLU A 17 -7.68 -16.06 2.76
CA GLU A 17 -8.50 -15.11 3.50
C GLU A 17 -7.67 -14.31 4.50
N CYS A 18 -7.83 -12.99 4.44
CA CYS A 18 -7.05 -12.03 5.22
C CYS A 18 -7.92 -11.39 6.30
N ALA A 19 -7.40 -11.28 7.52
CA ALA A 19 -8.12 -10.93 8.77
C ALA A 19 -9.08 -9.75 8.64
N ARG A 20 -8.71 -8.79 7.78
CA ARG A 20 -9.41 -7.53 7.62
C ARG A 20 -10.75 -7.64 6.88
N LEU A 21 -11.01 -8.73 6.16
CA LEU A 21 -12.33 -9.02 5.57
C LEU A 21 -13.32 -9.64 6.57
N ILE A 22 -12.82 -10.17 7.70
CA ILE A 22 -13.62 -10.83 8.74
C ILE A 22 -14.44 -9.81 9.55
N GLN A 23 -14.05 -8.53 9.59
CA GLN A 23 -14.81 -7.48 10.29
C GLN A 23 -16.23 -7.24 9.73
N ARG A 24 -16.61 -7.86 8.61
CA ARG A 24 -17.99 -7.82 8.08
C ARG A 24 -18.86 -9.04 8.40
N LYS A 25 -18.32 -10.12 8.98
CA LYS A 25 -19.12 -11.29 9.40
C LYS A 25 -19.10 -11.41 10.93
N LYS A 26 -20.18 -10.98 11.58
CA LYS A 26 -20.31 -10.87 13.04
C LYS A 26 -20.38 -12.20 13.81
N ASP A 27 -20.32 -13.35 13.16
CA ASP A 27 -20.64 -14.65 13.79
C ASP A 27 -19.58 -15.75 13.59
N MET A 28 -18.31 -15.41 13.36
CA MET A 28 -17.24 -16.43 13.35
C MET A 28 -16.20 -16.15 14.44
N SER A 29 -15.93 -17.18 15.25
CA SER A 29 -14.82 -17.23 16.19
C SER A 29 -13.52 -16.77 15.52
N PRO A 30 -12.62 -16.06 16.23
CA PRO A 30 -11.40 -15.52 15.65
C PRO A 30 -10.52 -16.66 15.14
N VAL A 31 -10.58 -16.92 13.83
CA VAL A 31 -9.60 -17.76 13.15
C VAL A 31 -8.32 -16.96 13.10
N GLU A 32 -7.23 -17.50 13.66
CA GLU A 32 -5.90 -16.91 13.56
C GLU A 32 -5.56 -16.68 12.08
N SER A 33 -5.37 -15.42 11.71
CA SER A 33 -5.15 -14.98 10.33
C SER A 33 -3.67 -14.70 10.11
N PRO A 34 -3.10 -14.93 8.91
CA PRO A 34 -3.71 -15.30 7.63
C PRO A 34 -4.21 -16.75 7.54
N TYR A 35 -5.34 -16.95 6.85
CA TYR A 35 -5.86 -18.29 6.54
C TYR A 35 -5.51 -18.66 5.10
N TYR A 36 -4.91 -19.84 4.93
CA TYR A 36 -4.60 -20.42 3.63
C TYR A 36 -5.08 -21.86 3.60
N LYS A 37 -5.86 -22.20 2.57
CA LYS A 37 -6.34 -23.55 2.33
C LYS A 37 -6.11 -23.92 0.88
N ILE A 38 -5.37 -25.01 0.69
CA ILE A 38 -5.21 -25.66 -0.61
C ILE A 38 -6.28 -26.74 -0.71
N TYR A 39 -7.06 -26.73 -1.79
CA TYR A 39 -7.98 -27.82 -2.10
C TYR A 39 -7.25 -28.94 -2.84
N PRO A 40 -7.69 -30.20 -2.68
CA PRO A 40 -7.17 -31.29 -3.48
C PRO A 40 -7.29 -30.98 -4.97
N VAL A 41 -6.24 -31.29 -5.74
CA VAL A 41 -6.22 -31.12 -7.19
C VAL A 41 -7.43 -31.83 -7.80
N GLN A 42 -8.22 -31.10 -8.58
CA GLN A 42 -9.31 -31.66 -9.36
C GLN A 42 -8.83 -31.97 -10.77
N TRP A 43 -9.09 -33.18 -11.24
CA TRP A 43 -8.64 -33.60 -12.57
C TRP A 43 -9.79 -33.63 -13.57
N TYR A 44 -9.50 -33.11 -14.76
CA TYR A 44 -10.40 -33.16 -15.90
C TYR A 44 -9.67 -33.82 -17.07
N ILE A 45 -10.32 -34.79 -17.70
CA ILE A 45 -9.82 -35.53 -18.86
C ILE A 45 -10.61 -35.08 -20.09
N PHE A 46 -9.91 -34.80 -21.19
CA PHE A 46 -10.55 -34.41 -22.44
C PHE A 46 -10.95 -35.63 -23.27
N ILE A 47 -12.25 -35.90 -23.39
CA ILE A 47 -12.79 -37.06 -24.12
C ILE A 47 -13.90 -36.58 -25.04
N LYS A 48 -13.80 -36.86 -26.34
CA LYS A 48 -14.84 -36.55 -27.35
C LYS A 48 -15.28 -35.07 -27.30
N ASP A 49 -14.32 -34.17 -27.42
CA ASP A 49 -14.53 -32.72 -27.48
C ASP A 49 -15.15 -32.08 -26.22
N ARG A 50 -15.01 -32.74 -25.06
CA ARG A 50 -15.47 -32.20 -23.77
C ARG A 50 -14.52 -32.57 -22.63
N TRP A 51 -14.41 -31.69 -21.65
CA TRP A 51 -13.75 -31.94 -20.37
C TRP A 51 -14.69 -32.70 -19.43
N LEU A 52 -14.22 -33.83 -18.90
CA LEU A 52 -14.95 -34.64 -17.92
C LEU A 52 -14.15 -34.71 -16.63
N TYR A 53 -14.82 -34.41 -15.53
CA TYR A 53 -14.25 -34.53 -14.19
C TYR A 53 -13.97 -35.99 -13.84
N ASP A 54 -12.74 -36.30 -13.41
CA ASP A 54 -12.33 -37.63 -12.99
C ASP A 54 -12.03 -37.67 -11.48
N GLN A 55 -12.99 -38.20 -10.72
CA GLN A 55 -12.87 -38.35 -9.26
C GLN A 55 -11.76 -39.32 -8.83
N SER A 56 -11.40 -40.29 -9.67
CA SER A 56 -10.41 -41.33 -9.32
C SER A 56 -8.99 -40.77 -9.21
N LEU A 57 -8.74 -39.61 -9.82
CA LEU A 57 -7.47 -38.91 -9.83
C LEU A 57 -7.39 -37.75 -8.83
N ASN A 58 -8.50 -37.38 -8.18
CA ASN A 58 -8.54 -36.26 -7.25
C ASN A 58 -7.50 -36.35 -6.13
N GLY A 59 -6.82 -35.24 -5.87
CA GLY A 59 -5.76 -35.13 -4.86
C GLY A 59 -4.47 -35.88 -5.22
N LYS A 60 -4.44 -36.65 -6.32
CA LYS A 60 -3.22 -37.30 -6.79
C LYS A 60 -2.39 -36.32 -7.59
N ILE A 61 -1.16 -36.11 -7.15
CA ILE A 61 -0.15 -35.43 -7.96
C ILE A 61 0.51 -36.50 -8.83
N LEU A 62 0.21 -36.50 -10.13
CA LEU A 62 0.82 -37.43 -11.08
C LEU A 62 2.33 -37.13 -11.20
N SER A 63 3.17 -38.16 -11.10
CA SER A 63 4.64 -38.08 -11.08
C SER A 63 5.30 -37.82 -12.44
N ILE A 64 4.50 -37.49 -13.45
CA ILE A 64 4.92 -37.44 -14.86
C ILE A 64 5.24 -36.00 -15.26
N SER A 65 6.09 -35.82 -16.29
CA SER A 65 6.59 -34.51 -16.74
C SER A 65 5.48 -33.47 -16.84
N LYS A 66 5.50 -32.49 -15.93
CA LYS A 66 4.56 -31.39 -15.91
C LYS A 66 5.00 -30.34 -16.92
N ARG A 67 4.08 -29.88 -17.75
CA ARG A 67 4.24 -28.61 -18.46
C ARG A 67 3.28 -27.63 -17.82
N GLU A 68 3.82 -26.68 -17.08
CA GLU A 68 3.02 -25.56 -16.58
C GLU A 68 2.53 -24.75 -17.78
N LEU A 69 1.22 -24.65 -17.91
CA LEU A 69 0.61 -23.76 -18.89
C LEU A 69 0.65 -22.35 -18.28
N PRO A 70 1.30 -21.37 -18.94
CA PRO A 70 1.17 -19.99 -18.49
C PRO A 70 -0.29 -19.59 -18.61
N LEU A 71 -0.94 -19.28 -17.49
CA LEU A 71 -2.28 -18.70 -17.49
C LEU A 71 -2.18 -17.34 -18.18
N ILE A 72 -2.51 -17.29 -19.47
CA ILE A 72 -2.53 -16.06 -20.27
C ILE A 72 -3.55 -15.11 -19.63
N GLY A 73 -3.08 -14.00 -19.06
CA GLY A 73 -3.92 -12.89 -18.57
C GLY A 73 -4.15 -12.79 -17.05
N LEU A 74 -3.61 -13.70 -16.23
CA LEU A 74 -3.79 -13.68 -14.76
C LEU A 74 -2.46 -13.76 -14.00
N VAL A 75 -1.44 -13.01 -14.45
CA VAL A 75 -0.10 -13.05 -13.83
C VAL A 75 -0.08 -12.23 -12.55
N LYS A 76 -0.70 -12.74 -11.49
CA LYS A 76 -0.27 -12.49 -10.11
C LYS A 76 -0.26 -13.83 -9.40
N SER A 77 0.90 -14.24 -8.91
CA SER A 77 0.97 -15.40 -8.02
C SER A 77 0.03 -15.21 -6.83
N PRO A 78 -0.53 -16.27 -6.24
CA PRO A 78 -1.17 -16.23 -4.93
C PRO A 78 -0.38 -15.42 -3.90
N VAL A 79 0.96 -15.52 -3.94
CA VAL A 79 1.89 -14.74 -3.10
C VAL A 79 1.88 -13.25 -3.46
N ASP A 80 1.83 -12.91 -4.75
CA ASP A 80 1.75 -11.51 -5.20
C ASP A 80 0.40 -10.88 -4.86
N TYR A 81 -0.68 -11.65 -4.98
CA TYR A 81 -2.03 -11.26 -4.56
C TYR A 81 -2.09 -10.95 -3.06
N VAL A 82 -1.52 -11.82 -2.21
CA VAL A 82 -1.44 -11.60 -0.75
C VAL A 82 -0.56 -10.38 -0.43
N LYS A 83 0.58 -10.19 -1.11
CA LYS A 83 1.44 -9.00 -0.91
C LYS A 83 0.75 -7.69 -1.25
N GLU A 84 -0.08 -7.68 -2.28
CA GLU A 84 -0.73 -6.46 -2.75
C GLU A 84 -2.02 -6.13 -1.97
N PHE A 85 -2.77 -7.16 -1.56
CA PHE A 85 -4.09 -6.99 -0.93
C PHE A 85 -4.12 -7.25 0.57
N CYS A 86 -3.22 -8.10 1.10
CA CYS A 86 -3.23 -8.50 2.50
C CYS A 86 -2.10 -7.87 3.32
N PHE A 87 -0.96 -7.56 2.68
CA PHE A 87 0.06 -6.74 3.33
C PHE A 87 -0.26 -5.26 3.10
N LYS A 88 -0.55 -4.57 4.20
CA LYS A 88 -0.54 -3.11 4.24
C LYS A 88 0.80 -2.63 3.68
N ARG A 89 0.79 -1.69 2.71
CA ARG A 89 2.04 -1.10 2.25
C ARG A 89 2.72 -0.49 3.47
N ASN A 90 4.00 -0.80 3.66
CA ASN A 90 4.80 -0.26 4.76
C ASN A 90 5.34 1.14 4.43
N ILE A 91 5.14 1.62 3.20
CA ILE A 91 5.70 2.87 2.68
C ILE A 91 4.65 3.59 1.83
N CYS A 92 4.53 4.90 2.05
CA CYS A 92 3.75 5.83 1.24
C CYS A 92 4.67 6.98 0.82
N LEU A 93 4.81 7.16 -0.50
CA LEU A 93 5.60 8.24 -1.06
C LEU A 93 4.70 9.45 -1.31
N MET A 94 5.12 10.60 -0.79
CA MET A 94 4.37 11.85 -0.82
C MET A 94 5.23 12.98 -1.39
N GLU A 95 4.57 14.00 -1.91
CA GLU A 95 5.20 15.27 -2.26
C GLU A 95 5.34 16.13 -1.01
N TYR A 96 6.33 17.02 -0.97
CA TYR A 96 6.44 18.02 0.08
C TYR A 96 5.14 18.83 0.26
N SER A 97 4.52 19.22 -0.86
CA SER A 97 3.28 20.02 -0.87
C SER A 97 2.06 19.27 -0.34
N ASP A 98 2.11 17.93 -0.22
CA ASP A 98 1.02 17.18 0.40
C ASP A 98 0.87 17.53 1.89
N PHE A 99 1.88 18.13 2.53
CA PHE A 99 1.85 18.55 3.94
C PHE A 99 1.48 20.04 4.11
N GLY A 100 1.05 20.69 3.03
CA GLY A 100 0.63 22.09 3.01
C GLY A 100 1.76 23.08 2.76
N VAL A 101 1.51 24.34 3.12
CA VAL A 101 2.45 25.44 2.92
C VAL A 101 3.68 25.31 3.83
N GLN A 102 4.77 26.01 3.48
CA GLN A 102 6.03 25.99 4.22
C GLN A 102 5.86 26.19 5.74
N SER A 103 5.03 27.14 6.17
CA SER A 103 4.81 27.45 7.58
C SER A 103 4.18 26.29 8.37
N MET A 104 3.40 25.44 7.70
CA MET A 104 2.84 24.23 8.31
C MET A 104 3.87 23.11 8.29
N ALA A 105 4.35 22.76 7.10
CA ALA A 105 5.17 21.59 6.86
C ALA A 105 6.54 21.64 7.55
N TYR A 106 7.08 22.84 7.80
CA TYR A 106 8.42 23.04 8.32
C TYR A 106 8.73 22.25 9.59
N GLU A 107 7.81 22.26 10.55
CA GLU A 107 8.02 21.57 11.84
C GLU A 107 8.18 20.05 11.66
N LEU A 108 7.48 19.49 10.67
CA LEU A 108 7.42 18.05 10.46
C LEU A 108 8.53 17.56 9.54
N ILE A 109 8.74 18.26 8.42
CA ILE A 109 9.59 17.79 7.33
C ILE A 109 10.71 18.77 6.98
N GLY A 110 10.85 19.93 7.63
CA GLY A 110 11.93 20.88 7.37
C GLY A 110 11.67 21.83 6.19
N PHE A 111 12.69 22.51 5.67
CA PHE A 111 12.52 23.56 4.64
C PHE A 111 12.18 23.04 3.24
N GLN A 112 11.43 23.79 2.42
CA GLN A 112 11.11 23.43 1.02
C GLN A 112 12.29 23.63 0.04
N TRP A 113 13.52 23.46 0.49
CA TRP A 113 14.72 23.36 -0.34
C TRP A 113 15.49 22.08 0.00
N TYR A 114 16.48 21.71 -0.81
CA TYR A 114 17.19 20.45 -0.59
C TYR A 114 17.85 20.39 0.79
N GLN A 115 17.76 19.26 1.47
CA GLN A 115 18.24 19.09 2.86
C GLN A 115 19.74 19.33 3.06
N TRP A 116 20.54 19.37 1.98
CA TRP A 116 21.97 19.68 2.00
C TRP A 116 22.29 21.16 1.69
N GLU A 117 21.28 21.99 1.44
CA GLU A 117 21.43 23.44 1.21
C GLU A 117 21.18 24.22 2.49
N SER A 118 21.96 25.30 2.69
CA SER A 118 21.80 26.21 3.83
C SER A 118 20.66 27.21 3.66
N HIS A 119 20.21 27.44 2.43
CA HIS A 119 19.09 28.31 2.09
C HIS A 119 18.50 27.89 0.74
N GLY A 120 17.28 28.33 0.46
CA GLY A 120 16.64 28.14 -0.84
C GLY A 120 17.21 29.07 -1.90
N ALA A 121 16.85 28.79 -3.15
CA ALA A 121 17.20 29.65 -4.27
C ALA A 121 16.48 31.00 -4.16
N PRO A 122 17.09 32.09 -4.65
CA PRO A 122 16.49 33.43 -4.59
C PRO A 122 15.26 33.58 -5.50
N ASP A 123 15.12 32.72 -6.52
CA ASP A 123 13.94 32.70 -7.38
C ASP A 123 12.79 31.91 -6.72
N PRO A 124 11.67 32.55 -6.38
CA PRO A 124 10.53 31.91 -5.73
C PRO A 124 9.81 30.88 -6.62
N ASN A 125 10.08 30.86 -7.93
CA ASN A 125 9.46 29.89 -8.84
C ASN A 125 10.20 28.55 -8.88
N ILE A 126 11.38 28.45 -8.26
CA ILE A 126 12.15 27.21 -8.22
C ILE A 126 11.42 26.21 -7.32
N LYS A 127 11.03 25.08 -7.92
CA LYS A 127 10.45 23.94 -7.22
C LYS A 127 11.51 22.87 -6.99
N TYR A 128 11.69 22.52 -5.73
CA TYR A 128 12.58 21.45 -5.31
C TYR A 128 11.87 20.11 -5.37
N ASN A 129 12.49 19.12 -6.01
CA ASN A 129 11.97 17.75 -6.07
C ASN A 129 12.26 17.01 -4.76
N ILE A 130 11.44 17.29 -3.74
CA ILE A 130 11.53 16.68 -2.41
C ILE A 130 10.39 15.69 -2.26
N LYS A 131 10.73 14.44 -1.94
CA LYS A 131 9.77 13.40 -1.61
C LYS A 131 9.79 13.10 -0.12
N VAL A 132 8.62 12.85 0.45
CA VAL A 132 8.46 12.45 1.83
C VAL A 132 8.03 10.98 1.86
N VAL A 133 8.83 10.17 2.53
CA VAL A 133 8.63 8.73 2.70
C VAL A 133 7.99 8.53 4.07
N VAL A 134 6.67 8.35 4.08
CA VAL A 134 5.93 7.96 5.28
C VAL A 134 6.01 6.45 5.43
N TYR A 135 6.58 5.96 6.51
CA TYR A 135 6.81 4.53 6.70
C TYR A 135 6.20 3.97 7.99
N ARG A 136 5.84 2.69 7.98
CA ARG A 136 5.29 1.95 9.13
C ARG A 136 5.74 0.50 9.07
N ASN A 137 6.01 -0.10 10.22
CA ASN A 137 6.37 -1.53 10.33
C ASN A 137 7.60 -1.93 9.49
N ILE A 138 8.53 -0.99 9.27
CA ILE A 138 9.80 -1.18 8.59
C ILE A 138 10.83 -0.27 9.27
N SER A 139 12.08 -0.71 9.37
CA SER A 139 13.13 0.11 10.00
C SER A 139 13.53 1.29 9.12
N LEU A 140 13.96 2.39 9.74
CA LEU A 140 14.48 3.55 9.01
C LEU A 140 15.65 3.17 8.10
N GLU A 141 16.52 2.26 8.55
CA GLU A 141 17.68 1.80 7.78
C GLU A 141 17.25 1.11 6.48
N GLU A 142 16.25 0.24 6.53
CA GLU A 142 15.69 -0.41 5.34
C GLU A 142 15.03 0.60 4.40
N VAL A 143 14.32 1.59 4.94
CA VAL A 143 13.70 2.66 4.15
C VAL A 143 14.77 3.50 3.43
N GLN A 144 15.87 3.86 4.12
CA GLN A 144 16.97 4.63 3.55
C GLN A 144 17.73 3.88 2.46
N LYS A 145 17.81 2.55 2.55
CA LYS A 145 18.35 1.69 1.49
C LYS A 145 17.48 1.69 0.24
N LEU A 146 16.15 1.78 0.39
CA LEU A 146 15.21 1.82 -0.73
C LEU A 146 15.09 3.22 -1.36
N TYR A 147 15.13 4.26 -0.53
CA TYR A 147 14.91 5.65 -0.92
C TYR A 147 16.12 6.51 -0.58
N THR A 148 17.27 6.22 -1.18
CA THR A 148 18.54 6.87 -0.82
C THR A 148 18.60 8.32 -1.29
N VAL A 149 19.01 9.22 -0.39
CA VAL A 149 19.29 10.63 -0.72
C VAL A 149 20.51 10.72 -1.63
N ASN A 150 20.36 11.38 -2.77
CA ASN A 150 21.43 11.53 -3.75
C ASN A 150 21.55 12.98 -4.25
N ARG A 151 22.56 13.68 -3.74
CA ARG A 151 22.85 15.07 -4.11
C ARG A 151 23.15 15.25 -5.59
N ASN A 152 23.89 14.32 -6.20
CA ASN A 152 24.29 14.43 -7.61
C ASN A 152 23.09 14.28 -8.55
N LYS A 153 22.08 13.49 -8.14
CA LYS A 153 20.84 13.27 -8.89
C LYS A 153 19.69 14.19 -8.45
N LYS A 154 19.92 15.06 -7.46
CA LYS A 154 18.88 15.91 -6.85
C LYS A 154 17.67 15.10 -6.33
N GLU A 155 17.96 13.96 -5.72
CA GLU A 155 16.99 13.09 -5.08
C GLU A 155 17.00 13.37 -3.56
N ASP A 156 16.01 14.10 -3.08
CA ASP A 156 15.83 14.40 -1.66
C ASP A 156 14.64 13.60 -1.12
N TYR A 157 14.95 12.63 -0.26
CA TYR A 157 13.97 11.86 0.49
C TYR A 157 14.01 12.24 1.96
N ARG A 158 12.84 12.54 2.51
CA ARG A 158 12.64 12.81 3.94
C ARG A 158 11.85 11.67 4.54
N TYR A 159 12.28 11.19 5.69
CA TYR A 159 11.70 10.00 6.28
C TYR A 159 10.90 10.38 7.50
N ILE A 160 9.68 9.87 7.58
CA ILE A 160 8.85 10.07 8.75
C ILE A 160 8.05 8.81 9.07
N GLU A 161 8.08 8.44 10.34
CA GLU A 161 7.27 7.33 10.82
C GLU A 161 5.79 7.72 10.83
N TYR A 162 4.92 6.82 10.37
CA TYR A 162 3.47 6.99 10.34
C TYR A 162 2.91 7.53 11.66
N GLY A 163 3.34 6.99 12.81
CA GLY A 163 2.89 7.45 14.11
C GLY A 163 3.22 8.92 14.41
N ASN A 164 4.37 9.42 13.91
CA ASN A 164 4.75 10.82 14.03
C ASN A 164 3.87 11.71 13.15
N VAL A 165 3.57 11.29 11.92
CA VAL A 165 2.70 12.05 11.02
C VAL A 165 1.30 12.17 11.59
N MET A 166 0.70 11.08 12.07
CA MET A 166 -0.66 11.11 12.60
C MET A 166 -0.76 12.02 13.83
N ARG A 167 0.22 11.95 14.76
CA ARG A 167 0.28 12.87 15.91
C ARG A 167 0.42 14.34 15.48
N TYR A 168 1.19 14.61 14.45
CA TYR A 168 1.33 15.95 13.90
C TYR A 168 0.01 16.45 13.31
N ILE A 169 -0.65 15.63 12.48
CA ILE A 169 -1.96 15.93 11.88
C ILE A 169 -3.00 16.25 12.96
N ASP A 170 -3.10 15.41 13.98
CA ASP A 170 -4.04 15.61 15.09
C ASP A 170 -3.78 16.94 15.80
N ARG A 171 -2.51 17.28 16.04
CA ARG A 171 -2.11 18.56 16.66
C ARG A 171 -2.48 19.75 15.77
N GLN A 172 -2.20 19.68 14.46
CA GLN A 172 -2.51 20.76 13.53
C GLN A 172 -4.01 20.99 13.42
N MET A 173 -4.81 19.92 13.32
CA MET A 173 -6.27 20.05 13.28
C MET A 173 -6.80 20.77 14.52
N LYS A 174 -6.31 20.38 15.71
CA LYS A 174 -6.69 21.04 16.97
C LYS A 174 -6.28 22.51 17.01
N GLN A 175 -5.08 22.86 16.57
CA GLN A 175 -4.62 24.25 16.51
C GLN A 175 -5.47 25.09 15.56
N ILE A 176 -5.82 24.56 14.39
CA ILE A 176 -6.68 25.27 13.43
C ILE A 176 -8.09 25.47 14.01
N ASP A 177 -8.63 24.47 14.72
CA ASP A 177 -9.90 24.61 15.43
C ASP A 177 -9.87 25.74 16.47
N GLU A 178 -8.82 25.78 17.31
CA GLU A 178 -8.64 26.81 18.33
C GLU A 178 -8.50 28.22 17.72
N MET A 179 -7.68 28.37 16.68
CA MET A 179 -7.51 29.63 15.97
C MET A 179 -8.83 30.11 15.35
N ARG A 180 -9.57 29.21 14.68
CA ARG A 180 -10.87 29.56 14.09
C ARG A 180 -11.89 30.02 15.13
N THR A 181 -11.90 29.44 16.33
CA THR A 181 -12.85 29.85 17.37
C THR A 181 -12.52 31.17 18.04
N THR A 182 -11.26 31.60 17.98
CA THR A 182 -10.75 32.84 18.59
C THR A 182 -10.70 34.00 17.62
N ASP A 183 -10.72 33.71 16.31
CA ASP A 183 -10.78 34.69 15.25
C ASP A 183 -12.23 35.19 15.05
N SER A 184 -12.50 36.44 15.41
CA SER A 184 -13.83 37.06 15.29
C SER A 184 -14.19 37.47 13.86
N ASP A 185 -13.22 37.41 12.94
CA ASP A 185 -13.36 37.92 11.59
C ASP A 185 -13.87 36.82 10.65
N LEU A 186 -15.16 36.91 10.31
CA LEU A 186 -15.87 35.96 9.44
C LEU A 186 -15.25 35.83 8.03
N GLU A 187 -14.40 36.76 7.60
CA GLU A 187 -13.70 36.69 6.29
C GLU A 187 -12.54 35.67 6.29
N ASN A 188 -12.04 35.24 7.45
CA ASN A 188 -10.95 34.25 7.54
C ASN A 188 -11.43 32.79 7.50
N THR A 189 -12.74 32.53 7.40
CA THR A 189 -13.26 31.15 7.44
C THR A 189 -12.73 30.29 6.29
N ASP A 190 -12.63 30.85 5.09
CA ASP A 190 -12.18 30.14 3.90
C ASP A 190 -10.71 29.72 4.03
N PHE A 191 -9.88 30.56 4.65
CA PHE A 191 -8.48 30.24 4.93
C PHE A 191 -8.34 29.02 5.86
N TYR A 192 -9.05 29.01 6.99
CA TYR A 192 -8.99 27.88 7.92
C TYR A 192 -9.57 26.58 7.33
N ASP A 193 -10.59 26.70 6.49
CA ASP A 193 -11.19 25.56 5.79
C ASP A 193 -10.24 24.98 4.72
N ASP A 194 -9.47 25.81 4.03
CA ASP A 194 -8.42 25.39 3.10
C ASP A 194 -7.27 24.66 3.81
N LEU A 195 -6.82 25.17 4.97
CA LEU A 195 -5.80 24.51 5.79
C LEU A 195 -6.27 23.14 6.28
N LYS A 196 -7.51 23.05 6.78
CA LYS A 196 -8.13 21.79 7.21
C LYS A 196 -8.26 20.81 6.07
N THR A 197 -8.76 21.26 4.92
CA THR A 197 -8.88 20.43 3.72
C THR A 197 -7.54 19.86 3.32
N THR A 198 -6.49 20.67 3.36
CA THR A 198 -5.12 20.24 3.04
C THR A 198 -4.66 19.12 3.99
N ILE A 199 -4.73 19.33 5.30
CA ILE A 199 -4.33 18.34 6.31
C ILE A 199 -5.16 17.06 6.23
N LEU A 200 -6.47 17.20 5.97
CA LEU A 200 -7.37 16.06 5.81
C LEU A 200 -6.99 15.23 4.57
N ASN A 201 -6.68 15.89 3.46
CA ASN A 201 -6.22 15.22 2.25
C ASN A 201 -4.90 14.50 2.47
N THR A 202 -3.96 15.07 3.24
CA THR A 202 -2.73 14.39 3.68
C THR A 202 -3.07 13.10 4.42
N SER A 203 -3.95 13.19 5.43
CA SER A 203 -4.37 12.05 6.27
C SER A 203 -5.02 10.95 5.43
N ILE A 204 -5.94 11.32 4.55
CA ILE A 204 -6.62 10.39 3.63
C ILE A 204 -5.59 9.69 2.73
N LYS A 205 -4.69 10.45 2.10
CA LYS A 205 -3.67 9.88 1.19
C LYS A 205 -2.79 8.86 1.91
N ILE A 206 -2.36 9.16 3.13
CA ILE A 206 -1.56 8.24 3.96
C ILE A 206 -2.38 7.00 4.33
N ALA A 207 -3.61 7.18 4.82
CA ALA A 207 -4.48 6.08 5.26
C ALA A 207 -4.85 5.14 4.10
N THR A 208 -5.11 5.69 2.91
CA THR A 208 -5.39 4.91 1.69
C THR A 208 -4.18 4.09 1.25
N ASN A 209 -2.97 4.62 1.41
CA ASN A 209 -1.75 3.92 0.96
C ASN A 209 -1.21 2.93 2.00
N LEU A 210 -1.20 3.28 3.29
CA LEU A 210 -0.61 2.44 4.36
C LEU A 210 -1.64 1.52 5.05
N GLY A 211 -2.93 1.66 4.73
CA GLY A 211 -4.04 0.91 5.30
C GLY A 211 -4.26 1.15 6.79
N GLN A 212 -5.50 1.48 7.18
CA GLN A 212 -5.90 1.69 8.59
C GLN A 212 -5.55 0.52 9.47
#